data_AF-A0A2R6Y0W4-F1
#
_entry.id   AF-A0A2R6Y0W4-F1
#
_cell.length_a   1.000
_cell.length_b   1.000
_cell.length_c   1.000
_cell.angle_alpha   90.00
_cell.angle_beta   90.00
_cell.angle_gamma   90.00
#
_symmetry.space_group_name_H-M   'P 1'
#
loop_
_entity.id
_entity.type
_entity.pdbx_description
1 polymer ?
#
loop_
_entity_poly.entity_id
_entity_poly.type
_entity_poly.pdbx_seq_one_letter_code
_entity_poly.pdbx_strand_id
1 'polypeptide(L)'
;MGPYNPMFWPVQHTVRRLTPMETLSLREYLSYLTHQLEMLKRTAGEINDATLKDLWTRTEQVLEKHVREVIALLNMRTVFPS
;
A
#
# COMPACT_ATOMS: atom_id res chain seq x y z
N MET A 1 7.63 -33.83 7.50
CA MET A 1 7.84 -32.46 8.01
C MET A 1 8.27 -31.61 6.82
N GLY A 2 7.35 -30.83 6.25
CA GLY A 2 7.65 -29.98 5.10
C GLY A 2 8.43 -28.73 5.52
N PRO A 3 9.34 -28.22 4.68
CA PRO A 3 10.13 -27.04 5.03
C PRO A 3 9.21 -25.81 5.13
N TYR A 4 9.28 -25.15 6.29
CA TYR A 4 8.79 -23.80 6.49
C TYR A 4 9.41 -22.91 5.41
N ASN A 5 8.62 -22.41 4.47
CA ASN A 5 9.04 -21.34 3.58
C ASN A 5 8.55 -20.02 4.19
N PRO A 6 9.41 -19.23 4.83
CA PRO A 6 9.04 -17.89 5.24
C PRO A 6 8.84 -17.09 3.96
N MET A 7 7.59 -16.86 3.57
CA MET A 7 7.20 -15.92 2.51
C MET A 7 7.56 -14.49 2.94
N PHE A 8 8.85 -14.21 3.04
CA PHE A 8 9.41 -12.87 2.88
C PHE A 8 9.77 -12.73 1.40
N TRP A 9 9.07 -11.80 0.77
CA TRP A 9 9.35 -11.12 -0.50
C TRP A 9 10.77 -11.27 -1.09
N PRO A 10 10.95 -11.33 -2.43
CA PRO A 10 10.01 -10.91 -3.46
C PRO A 10 9.22 -12.08 -4.03
N VAL A 11 7.88 -11.97 -3.97
CA VAL A 11 7.03 -12.81 -4.81
C VAL A 11 7.39 -12.42 -6.24
N GLN A 12 8.06 -13.31 -6.95
CA GLN A 12 8.28 -13.17 -8.38
C GLN A 12 6.89 -13.06 -9.00
N HIS A 13 6.48 -11.85 -9.36
CA HIS A 13 5.31 -11.65 -10.20
C HIS A 13 5.68 -12.16 -11.59
N THR A 14 5.64 -13.49 -11.80
CA THR A 14 5.31 -14.04 -13.13
C THR A 14 4.21 -13.17 -13.67
N VAL A 15 4.45 -12.51 -14.82
CA VAL A 15 3.66 -11.42 -15.42
C VAL A 15 2.18 -11.80 -15.47
N ARG A 16 1.49 -11.67 -14.33
CA ARG A 16 0.13 -12.14 -14.15
C ARG A 16 -0.73 -10.95 -14.40
N ARG A 17 -1.59 -11.17 -15.36
CA ARG A 17 -2.49 -10.17 -15.82
C ARG A 17 -3.56 -9.96 -14.72
N LEU A 18 -3.55 -8.85 -13.96
CA LEU A 18 -4.64 -8.44 -13.04
C LEU A 18 -6.03 -8.58 -13.71
N THR A 19 -6.94 -9.27 -13.08
CA THR A 19 -8.33 -9.31 -13.52
C THR A 19 -8.99 -7.93 -13.35
N PRO A 20 -10.08 -7.64 -14.05
CA PRO A 20 -10.86 -6.42 -13.82
C PRO A 20 -11.28 -6.26 -12.36
N MET A 21 -11.64 -7.37 -11.69
CA MET A 21 -11.98 -7.38 -10.26
C MET A 21 -10.78 -7.00 -9.39
N GLU A 22 -9.61 -7.59 -9.60
CA GLU A 22 -8.39 -7.22 -8.84
C GLU A 22 -8.02 -5.75 -9.06
N THR A 23 -8.20 -5.23 -10.27
CA THR A 23 -7.95 -3.81 -10.59
C THR A 23 -8.92 -2.89 -9.86
N LEU A 24 -10.21 -3.25 -9.83
CA LEU A 24 -11.23 -2.50 -9.09
C LEU A 24 -10.94 -2.51 -7.59
N SER A 25 -10.67 -3.69 -7.02
CA SER A 25 -10.32 -3.83 -5.60
C SER A 25 -9.07 -3.04 -5.22
N LEU A 26 -8.03 -3.02 -6.08
CA LEU A 26 -6.83 -2.20 -5.84
C LEU A 26 -7.13 -0.70 -5.91
N ARG A 27 -8.05 -0.25 -6.78
CA ARG A 27 -8.47 1.16 -6.84
C ARG A 27 -9.28 1.57 -5.62
N GLU A 28 -10.20 0.73 -5.16
CA GLU A 28 -10.95 0.95 -3.92
C GLU A 28 -10.02 0.98 -2.71
N TYR A 29 -9.08 0.04 -2.64
CA TYR A 29 -8.08 -0.01 -1.59
C TYR A 29 -7.15 1.21 -1.62
N LEU A 30 -6.73 1.67 -2.81
CA LEU A 30 -5.97 2.90 -2.96
C LEU A 30 -6.74 4.11 -2.42
N SER A 31 -8.01 4.24 -2.78
CA SER A 31 -8.89 5.31 -2.30
C SER A 31 -8.98 5.31 -0.76
N TYR A 32 -9.19 4.13 -0.17
CA TYR A 32 -9.20 3.96 1.28
C TYR A 32 -7.88 4.38 1.92
N LEU A 33 -6.74 3.90 1.43
CA LEU A 33 -5.41 4.25 1.96
C LEU A 33 -5.13 5.75 1.85
N THR A 34 -5.49 6.39 0.73
CA THR A 34 -5.32 7.84 0.56
C THR A 34 -6.16 8.63 1.55
N HIS A 35 -7.40 8.18 1.82
CA HIS A 35 -8.25 8.82 2.82
C HIS A 35 -7.68 8.67 4.24
N GLN A 36 -7.20 7.47 4.59
CA GLN A 36 -6.54 7.24 5.89
C GLN A 36 -5.30 8.11 6.06
N LEU A 37 -4.46 8.24 5.02
CA LEU A 37 -3.28 9.09 5.05
C LEU A 37 -3.65 10.57 5.23
N GLU A 38 -4.69 11.05 4.56
CA GLU A 38 -5.16 12.42 4.72
C GLU A 38 -5.68 12.69 6.14
N MET A 39 -6.48 11.78 6.68
CA MET A 39 -6.95 11.85 8.07
C MET A 39 -5.78 11.88 9.04
N LEU A 40 -4.79 11.03 8.82
CA LEU A 40 -3.59 10.94 9.64
C LEU A 40 -2.77 12.24 9.60
N LYS A 41 -2.63 12.87 8.43
CA LYS A 41 -1.95 14.16 8.27
C LYS A 41 -2.70 15.31 8.97
N ARG A 42 -4.03 15.31 8.96
CA ARG A 42 -4.85 16.34 9.63
C ARG A 42 -4.70 16.30 11.15
N THR A 43 -4.68 15.12 11.75
CA THR A 43 -4.60 14.95 13.21
C THR A 43 -3.17 15.00 13.76
N ALA A 44 -2.14 14.95 12.90
CA ALA A 44 -0.74 15.06 13.32
C ALA A 44 -0.42 16.35 14.11
N GLY A 45 -1.11 17.46 13.80
CA GLY A 45 -0.93 18.75 14.47
C GLY A 45 -1.49 18.80 15.90
N GLU A 46 -2.34 17.86 16.29
CA GLU A 46 -3.02 17.82 17.59
C GLU A 46 -2.24 17.00 18.64
N ILE A 47 -1.21 16.27 18.20
CA ILE A 47 -0.43 15.38 19.06
C ILE A 47 0.65 16.20 19.76
N ASN A 48 0.58 16.28 21.09
CA ASN A 48 1.58 16.98 21.90
C ASN A 48 2.67 16.05 22.48
N ASP A 49 2.40 14.75 22.56
CA ASP A 49 3.32 13.76 23.09
C ASP A 49 4.38 13.35 22.05
N ALA A 50 5.67 13.38 22.44
CA ALA A 50 6.78 13.09 21.55
C ALA A 50 6.83 11.62 21.09
N THR A 51 6.46 10.68 21.96
CA THR A 51 6.42 9.25 21.62
C THR A 51 5.29 8.96 20.64
N LEU A 52 4.13 9.59 20.85
CA LEU A 52 3.01 9.49 19.92
C LEU A 52 3.34 10.11 18.57
N LYS A 53 4.05 11.23 18.51
CA LYS A 53 4.55 11.81 17.25
C LYS A 53 5.42 10.83 16.47
N ASP A 54 6.35 10.16 17.15
CA ASP A 54 7.24 9.18 16.51
C ASP A 54 6.47 7.99 15.92
N LEU A 55 5.52 7.44 16.69
CA LEU A 55 4.62 6.38 16.20
C LEU A 55 3.76 6.86 15.04
N TRP A 56 3.31 8.11 15.09
CA TRP A 56 2.51 8.73 14.04
C TRP A 56 3.28 8.82 12.73
N THR A 57 4.49 9.36 12.76
CA THR A 57 5.37 9.47 11.59
C THR A 57 5.71 8.11 10.99
N ARG A 58 5.95 7.09 11.82
CA ARG A 58 6.16 5.71 11.32
C ARG A 58 4.93 5.17 10.62
N THR A 59 3.75 5.41 11.18
CA THR A 59 2.48 4.97 10.60
C THR A 59 2.21 5.66 9.27
N GLU A 60 2.49 6.96 9.18
CA GLU A 60 2.45 7.74 7.94
C GLU A 60 3.34 7.14 6.86
N GLN A 61 4.61 6.88 7.19
CA GLN A 61 5.57 6.29 6.23
C GLN A 61 5.14 4.92 5.71
N VAL A 62 4.56 4.09 6.59
CA VAL A 62 4.02 2.78 6.22
C VAL A 62 2.82 2.93 5.27
N LEU A 63 1.90 3.86 5.55
CA LEU A 63 0.77 4.14 4.67
C LEU A 63 1.22 4.67 3.30
N GLU A 64 2.17 5.62 3.27
CA GLU A 64 2.74 6.15 2.03
C GLU A 64 3.47 5.07 1.21
N LYS A 65 4.13 4.12 1.89
CA LYS A 65 4.73 2.96 1.23
C LYS A 65 3.63 2.10 0.57
N HIS A 66 2.58 1.74 1.31
CA HIS A 66 1.48 0.93 0.75
C HIS A 66 0.78 1.62 -0.43
N VAL A 67 0.54 2.94 -0.35
CA VAL A 67 0.00 3.72 -1.46
C VAL A 67 0.89 3.59 -2.71
N ARG A 68 2.21 3.75 -2.56
CA ARG A 68 3.17 3.60 -3.67
C ARG A 68 3.18 2.19 -4.24
N GLU A 69 3.09 1.17 -3.40
CA GLU A 69 3.05 -0.23 -3.84
C GLU A 69 1.77 -0.54 -4.62
N VAL A 70 0.61 -0.07 -4.15
CA VAL A 70 -0.67 -0.25 -4.86
C VAL A 70 -0.66 0.48 -6.20
N ILE A 71 -0.12 1.71 -6.25
CA ILE A 71 0.08 2.44 -7.52
C ILE A 71 1.02 1.67 -8.45
N ALA A 72 2.11 1.12 -7.93
CA ALA A 72 3.04 0.33 -8.73
C ALA A 72 2.36 -0.93 -9.31
N LEU A 73 1.55 -1.65 -8.51
CA LEU A 73 0.77 -2.80 -8.96
C LEU A 73 -0.25 -2.43 -10.05
N LEU A 74 -0.92 -1.29 -9.91
CA LEU A 74 -1.83 -0.75 -10.93
C LEU A 74 -1.10 -0.33 -12.21
N ASN A 75 0.09 0.26 -12.08
CA ASN A 75 0.92 0.76 -13.20
C ASN A 75 1.71 -0.34 -13.92
N MET A 76 1.94 -1.50 -13.29
CA MET A 76 2.55 -2.68 -13.93
C MET A 76 1.73 -3.21 -15.12
N ARG A 77 0.62 -2.55 -15.50
CA ARG A 77 -0.33 -3.11 -16.44
C ARG A 77 -1.14 -2.18 -17.34
N THR A 78 -0.72 -0.94 -17.54
CA THR A 78 -1.20 -0.14 -18.67
C THR A 78 -0.36 -0.42 -19.92
N VAL A 79 -0.37 -1.65 -20.41
CA VAL A 79 0.01 -1.94 -21.80
C VAL A 79 -1.26 -2.42 -22.48
N PHE A 80 -1.99 -1.47 -23.05
CA PHE A 80 -3.07 -1.79 -23.99
C PHE A 80 -2.42 -2.52 -25.19
N PRO A 81 -2.92 -3.70 -25.59
CA PRO A 81 -2.53 -4.24 -26.90
C PRO A 81 -3.02 -3.26 -27.97
N SER A 82 -2.10 -2.89 -28.87
CA SER A 82 -2.34 -2.11 -30.09
C SER A 82 -3.32 -2.81 -31.02
#